data_AF-A0A965KQV1-F1
#
_entry.id   AF-A0A965KQV1-F1
#
_cell.length_a   1.000
_cell.length_b   1.000
_cell.length_c   1.000
_cell.angle_alpha   90.00
_cell.angle_beta   90.00
_cell.angle_gamma   90.00
#
_symmetry.space_group_name_H-M   'P 1'
#
loop_
_entity.id
_entity.type
_entity.pdbx_description
1 polymer ?
#
loop_
_entity_poly.entity_id
_entity_poly.type
_entity_poly.pdbx_seq_one_letter_code
_entity_poly.pdbx_strand_id
1 'polypeptide(L)' 'MKGSKTHKCNFHGGKSTGPRTAEGRQRISKAHLIHGNETVQKRAERQRMALWFKQVEDVMHVLDMTTGGR' A
#
# COMPACT_ATOMS: atom_id res chain seq x y z
N MET A 1 29.61 2.17 26.04
CA MET A 1 28.76 2.97 25.12
C MET A 1 27.63 2.08 24.61
N LYS A 2 26.36 2.40 24.88
CA LYS A 2 25.24 1.59 24.37
C LYS A 2 25.14 1.82 22.85
N GLY A 3 25.57 0.83 22.06
CA GLY A 3 25.48 0.83 20.60
C GLY A 3 24.03 0.95 20.15
N SER A 4 23.80 1.70 19.07
CA SER A 4 22.48 1.75 18.45
C SER A 4 22.12 0.34 17.96
N LYS A 5 20.87 -0.05 18.18
CA LYS A 5 20.33 -1.36 17.78
C LYS A 5 20.46 -1.63 16.28
N THR A 6 20.63 -0.57 15.47
CA THR A 6 20.58 -0.61 14.01
C THR A 6 21.96 -0.45 13.37
N HIS A 7 23.08 -0.56 14.10
CA HIS A 7 24.45 -0.24 13.65
C HIS A 7 24.67 1.21 13.17
N LYS A 8 23.62 2.02 13.05
CA LYS A 8 23.66 3.44 12.68
C LYS A 8 24.03 4.31 13.88
N CYS A 9 24.86 5.34 13.73
CA CYS A 9 25.14 6.24 14.86
C CYS A 9 23.93 7.13 15.21
N ASN A 10 24.00 7.87 16.32
CA ASN A 10 22.90 8.75 16.77
C ASN A 10 22.52 9.81 15.72
N PHE A 11 23.52 10.34 15.00
CA PHE A 11 23.32 11.34 13.95
C PHE A 11 22.75 10.74 12.65
N HIS A 12 22.99 9.45 12.39
CA HIS A 12 22.43 8.71 11.25
C HIS A 12 21.12 8.00 11.61
N GLY A 13 20.37 8.54 12.58
CA GLY A 13 19.05 8.05 12.94
C GLY A 13 19.02 6.77 13.78
N GLY A 14 20.16 6.29 14.31
CA GLY A 14 20.21 5.12 15.19
C GLY A 14 19.37 5.23 16.46
N LYS A 15 18.98 6.45 16.85
CA LYS A 15 18.04 6.75 17.95
C LYS A 15 16.72 7.37 17.49
N SER A 16 16.51 7.55 16.18
CA SER A 16 15.30 8.18 15.67
C SER A 16 14.13 7.18 15.76
N THR A 17 13.07 7.55 16.47
CA THR A 17 11.88 6.67 16.65
C THR A 17 10.76 6.95 15.65
N GLY A 18 10.95 7.90 14.74
CA GLY A 18 9.89 8.40 13.85
C GLY A 18 8.76 9.14 14.58
N PRO A 19 7.70 9.55 13.87
CA PRO A 19 6.57 10.27 14.45
C PRO A 19 5.71 9.37 15.33
N ARG A 20 5.52 9.77 16.59
CA ARG A 20 4.72 9.02 17.58
C ARG A 20 3.23 9.35 17.52
N THR A 21 2.88 10.55 17.06
CA THR A 21 1.48 11.02 16.97
C THR A 21 0.83 10.67 15.64
N ALA A 22 -0.50 10.65 15.60
CA ALA A 22 -1.26 10.39 14.38
C ALA A 22 -1.05 11.48 13.33
N GLU A 23 -1.02 12.74 13.76
CA GLU A 23 -0.80 13.92 12.90
C GLU A 23 0.60 13.87 12.28
N GLY A 24 1.62 13.47 13.06
CA GLY A 24 2.98 13.31 12.57
C GLY A 24 3.07 12.24 11.48
N ARG A 25 2.40 11.10 11.67
CA ARG A 25 2.31 10.04 10.65
C ARG A 25 1.59 10.53 9.39
N GLN A 26 0.48 11.27 9.54
CA GLN A 26 -0.25 11.84 8.42
C GLN A 26 0.59 12.86 7.64
N ARG A 27 1.37 13.70 8.32
CA ARG A 27 2.24 14.67 7.66
C ARG A 27 3.28 13.99 6.77
N ILE A 28 3.94 12.96 7.27
CA ILE A 28 4.89 12.16 6.48
C ILE A 28 4.17 11.45 5.33
N SER A 29 3.00 10.85 5.60
CA SER A 29 2.19 10.20 4.55
C SER A 29 1.82 11.16 3.44
N LYS A 30 1.46 12.41 3.75
CA LYS A 30 1.14 13.45 2.77
C LYS A 30 2.38 13.89 1.98
N ALA A 31 3.54 14.00 2.63
CA ALA A 31 4.80 14.36 1.98
C ALA A 31 5.24 13.31 0.93
N HIS A 32 4.87 12.03 1.12
CA HIS A 32 5.18 10.96 0.18
C HIS A 32 4.20 10.85 -1.00
N LEU A 33 3.23 11.76 -1.12
CA LEU A 33 2.32 11.81 -2.27
C LEU A 33 2.97 12.58 -3.43
N ILE A 34 3.90 11.93 -4.13
CA ILE A 34 4.55 12.54 -5.33
C ILE A 34 3.70 12.29 -6.59
N HIS A 35 3.26 11.06 -6.81
CA HIS A 35 2.52 10.66 -8.02
C HIS A 35 1.08 10.18 -7.76
N GLY A 36 0.65 10.06 -6.50
CA GLY A 36 -0.75 9.75 -6.13
C GLY A 36 -1.31 8.36 -6.52
N ASN A 37 -0.61 7.60 -7.37
CA ASN A 37 -1.10 6.34 -7.95
C ASN A 37 -1.32 5.22 -6.91
N GLU A 38 -0.53 5.19 -5.84
CA GLU A 38 -0.56 4.14 -4.81
C GLU A 38 -1.16 4.61 -3.47
N THR A 39 -2.01 5.64 -3.51
CA THR A 39 -2.80 6.04 -2.35
C THR A 39 -3.70 4.89 -1.87
N VAL A 40 -4.05 4.90 -0.59
CA VAL A 40 -4.96 3.89 -0.01
C VAL A 40 -6.30 3.86 -0.76
N GLN A 41 -6.80 5.04 -1.13
CA GLN A 41 -8.04 5.19 -1.91
C GLN A 41 -7.92 4.57 -3.30
N LYS A 42 -6.85 4.88 -4.05
CA LYS A 42 -6.64 4.32 -5.40
C LYS A 42 -6.45 2.80 -5.37
N ARG A 43 -5.76 2.27 -4.36
CA ARG A 43 -5.63 0.82 -4.16
C ARG A 43 -6.98 0.17 -3.89
N ALA A 44 -7.81 0.78 -3.04
CA ALA A 44 -9.16 0.27 -2.75
C ALA A 44 -10.11 0.35 -3.96
N GLU A 45 -10.01 1.39 -4.80
CA GLU A 45 -10.73 1.48 -6.08
C GLU A 45 -10.31 0.35 -7.02
N ARG A 46 -9.00 0.16 -7.22
CA ARG A 46 -8.45 -0.89 -8.08
C ARG A 46 -8.86 -2.29 -7.63
N GLN A 47 -8.82 -2.56 -6.32
CA GLN A 47 -9.28 -3.82 -5.75
C GLN A 47 -10.77 -4.07 -6.01
N ARG A 48 -11.62 -3.05 -5.83
CA ARG A 48 -13.06 -3.18 -6.14
C ARG A 48 -13.30 -3.49 -7.61
N MET A 49 -12.62 -2.81 -8.52
CA MET A 49 -12.73 -3.09 -9.95
C MET A 49 -12.24 -4.49 -10.29
N ALA A 50 -11.11 -4.93 -9.73
CA ALA A 50 -10.60 -6.29 -9.95
C ALA A 50 -11.57 -7.38 -9.45
N LEU A 51 -12.21 -7.15 -8.29
CA LEU A 51 -13.24 -8.07 -7.79
C LEU A 51 -14.46 -8.13 -8.72
N TRP A 52 -14.91 -6.98 -9.21
CA TRP A 52 -16.01 -6.93 -10.17
C TRP A 52 -15.67 -7.65 -11.48
N PHE A 53 -14.48 -7.40 -12.04
CA PHE A 53 -14.02 -8.09 -13.25
C PHE A 53 -13.96 -9.59 -13.05
N LYS A 54 -13.46 -10.06 -11.90
CA LYS A 54 -13.44 -11.49 -11.57
C LYS A 54 -14.84 -12.09 -11.53
N GLN A 55 -15.81 -11.40 -10.93
CA GLN A 55 -17.20 -11.86 -10.89
C GLN A 55 -17.80 -11.95 -12.29
N VAL A 56 -17.51 -10.98 -13.16
CA VAL A 56 -17.97 -11.00 -14.55
C VAL A 56 -17.31 -12.15 -15.30
N GLU A 57 -16.01 -12.36 -15.14
CA GLU A 57 -15.27 -13.48 -15.73
C GLU A 57 -15.84 -14.84 -15.31
N ASP A 58 -16.14 -15.01 -14.01
CA ASP A 58 -16.77 -16.23 -13.49
C ASP A 58 -18.13 -16.50 -14.18
N VAL A 59 -18.96 -15.46 -14.36
CA VAL A 59 -20.26 -15.60 -15.05
C VAL A 59 -20.07 -15.91 -16.54
N MET A 60 -19.15 -15.23 -17.22
CA MET A 60 -18.87 -15.47 -18.64
C MET A 60 -18.37 -16.90 -18.89
N HIS A 61 -17.59 -17.44 -17.96
CA HIS A 61 -17.14 -18.83 -18.00
C HIS A 61 -18.31 -19.81 -17.84
N VAL A 62 -19.20 -19.59 -16.86
CA VAL A 62 -20.39 -20.44 -16.64
C VAL A 62 -21.35 -20.42 -17.85
N LEU A 63 -21.41 -19.31 -18.58
CA LEU A 63 -22.26 -19.16 -19.76
C LEU A 63 -21.59 -19.60 -21.07
N ASP A 64 -20.41 -20.23 -20.99
CA ASP A 64 -19.59 -20.63 -22.16
C ASP A 64 -19.28 -19.47 -23.13
N MET A 65 -19.34 -18.22 -22.64
CA MET A 65 -19.08 -17.00 -23.41
C MET A 65 -17.59 -16.74 -23.57
N THR A 66 -16.75 -17.38 -22.75
CA THR A 66 -15.30 -17.29 -22.78
C THR A 66 -14.68 -18.67 -22.63
N THR A 67 -13.77 -19.02 -23.53
CA THR A 67 -13.01 -20.28 -23.47
C THR A 67 -11.86 -20.23 -22.45
N GLY A 68 -11.52 -19.04 -21.95
CA GLY A 68 -10.50 -18.83 -20.93
C GLY A 68 -11.11 -18.83 -19.53
N GLY A 69 -10.61 -19.71 -18.65
CA GLY A 69 -10.89 -19.67 -17.22
C GLY A 69 -10.66 -20.99 -16.45
N ARG A 70 -9.41 -21.29 -16.06
CA ARG A 70 -9.05 -21.80 -14.72
C ARG A 70 -7.63 -21.42 -14.36
#